data_AF-A6I5A8-F1
#
_entry.id   AF-A6I5A8-F1
#
_cell.length_a   1.000
_cell.length_b   1.000
_cell.length_c   1.000
_cell.angle_alpha   90.00
_cell.angle_beta   90.00
_cell.angle_gamma   90.00
#
_symmetry.space_group_name_H-M   'P 1'
#
loop_
_entity.id
_entity.type
_entity.pdbx_description
1 polymer ?
#
loop_
_entity_poly.entity_id
_entity_poly.type
_entity_poly.pdbx_seq_one_letter_code
_entity_poly.pdbx_strand_id
1 'polypeptide(L)'
;MEPLRERPVAGAEACGEERGPQASEERIMDRISLLLSKIEDLENEIEDVKSNFEVKSLALSRMKLSAALQNNLENMGPESSLLTDDMKHVMQLQKLIMKSQEESKELEKKLLDVRKKRLQLKQASRSKLLEIQTERNKQKEDVDKMENSEVVKAMKDKLQLEIKITTVIQHAFQGLILGSKTNWAEDPALRELVLQLEKNLTTL
;
A
#
# COMPACT_ATOMS: atom_id res chain seq x y z
N MET A 1 46.13 72.37 1.51
CA MET A 1 45.78 71.54 0.34
C MET A 1 44.66 70.62 0.75
N GLU A 2 43.64 70.59 -0.10
CA GLU A 2 42.31 69.95 -0.12
C GLU A 2 41.83 68.92 0.94
N PRO A 3 40.51 68.96 1.26
CA PRO A 3 39.76 67.88 1.91
C PRO A 3 38.92 67.05 0.90
N LEU A 4 38.81 65.73 1.08
CA LEU A 4 37.82 64.88 0.39
C LEU A 4 37.37 63.76 1.35
N ARG A 5 36.13 63.78 1.88
CA ARG A 5 34.82 63.39 1.32
C ARG A 5 34.45 61.96 1.72
N GLU A 6 33.34 61.86 2.45
CA GLU A 6 32.68 60.63 2.92
C GLU A 6 32.28 59.65 1.80
N ARG A 7 32.26 58.34 2.10
CA ARG A 7 31.05 57.50 1.99
C ARG A 7 31.19 56.14 2.73
N PRO A 8 30.05 55.54 3.19
CA PRO A 8 29.99 54.31 3.99
C PRO A 8 29.78 53.06 3.09
N VAL A 9 29.56 51.87 3.72
CA VAL A 9 29.15 50.53 3.20
C VAL A 9 30.21 49.47 3.59
N ALA A 10 29.96 48.30 4.16
CA ALA A 10 28.75 47.53 4.41
C ALA A 10 28.84 46.86 5.80
N GLY A 11 27.71 46.83 6.53
CA GLY A 11 27.54 45.93 7.66
C GLY A 11 27.57 44.48 7.19
N ALA A 12 28.47 43.70 7.77
CA ALA A 12 28.36 42.26 7.82
C ALA A 12 27.38 41.93 8.95
N GLU A 13 26.14 41.56 8.62
CA GLU A 13 25.28 40.85 9.55
C GLU A 13 24.86 39.52 8.93
N ALA A 14 25.15 38.50 9.73
CA ALA A 14 25.04 37.10 9.41
C ALA A 14 23.59 36.68 9.20
N CYS A 15 23.40 35.78 8.23
CA CYS A 15 22.24 34.89 8.17
C CYS A 15 22.12 34.11 9.49
N GLY A 16 21.23 34.58 10.38
CA GLY A 16 20.67 33.81 11.46
C GLY A 16 19.19 33.60 11.18
N GLU A 17 18.86 32.55 10.42
CA GLU A 17 17.48 32.11 10.23
C GLU A 17 17.02 31.50 11.57
N GLU A 18 16.42 32.33 12.44
CA GLU A 18 15.82 31.86 13.69
C GLU A 18 14.68 30.89 13.39
N ARG A 19 14.98 29.60 13.52
CA ARG A 19 14.01 28.51 13.48
C ARG A 19 13.10 28.66 14.73
N GLY A 20 11.89 29.16 14.53
CA GLY A 20 10.98 29.56 15.61
C GLY A 20 10.59 28.46 16.62
N PRO A 21 10.06 28.86 17.81
CA PRO A 21 9.76 27.97 18.94
C PRO A 21 8.82 26.79 18.62
N GLN A 22 7.91 26.95 17.67
CA GLN A 22 6.91 25.94 17.30
C GLN A 22 7.54 24.63 16.79
N ALA A 23 8.64 24.70 16.03
CA ALA A 23 9.34 23.51 15.55
C ALA A 23 10.09 22.75 16.66
N SER A 24 10.31 23.39 17.83
CA SER A 24 10.94 22.77 18.99
C SER A 24 9.91 22.08 19.90
N GLU A 25 8.71 22.65 20.02
CA GLU A 25 7.59 22.07 20.78
C GLU A 25 7.03 20.81 20.11
N GLU A 26 6.87 20.81 18.79
CA GLU A 26 6.44 19.64 18.01
C GLU A 26 7.42 18.47 18.18
N ARG A 27 8.72 18.74 18.11
CA ARG A 27 9.78 17.73 18.36
C ARG A 27 9.77 17.20 19.79
N ILE A 28 9.43 18.03 20.78
CA ILE A 28 9.30 17.61 22.17
C ILE A 28 8.07 16.71 22.33
N MET A 29 6.95 17.08 21.71
CA MET A 29 5.71 16.30 21.72
C MET A 29 5.90 14.93 21.07
N ASP A 30 6.58 14.86 19.93
CA ASP A 30 6.96 13.60 19.28
C ASP A 30 7.82 12.71 20.19
N ARG A 31 8.78 13.31 20.91
CA ARG A 31 9.65 12.58 21.84
C ARG A 31 8.89 12.05 23.04
N ILE A 32 7.95 12.84 23.58
CA ILE A 32 7.07 12.42 24.66
C ILE A 32 6.18 11.26 24.18
N SER A 33 5.59 11.38 22.99
CA SER A 33 4.76 10.31 22.41
C SER A 33 5.54 9.01 22.22
N LEU A 34 6.78 9.09 21.69
CA LEU A 34 7.66 7.94 21.54
C LEU A 34 8.01 7.29 22.89
N LEU A 35 8.29 8.10 23.92
CA LEU A 35 8.59 7.60 25.26
C LEU A 35 7.37 6.92 25.90
N LEU A 36 6.17 7.48 25.74
CA LEU A 36 4.93 6.88 26.24
C LEU A 36 4.66 5.53 25.58
N SER A 37 4.78 5.44 24.25
CA SER A 37 4.66 4.16 23.53
C SER A 37 5.67 3.13 24.03
N LYS A 38 6.90 3.55 24.33
CA LYS A 38 7.93 2.64 24.83
C LYS A 38 7.71 2.20 26.27
N ILE A 39 7.12 3.05 27.10
CA ILE A 39 6.70 2.68 28.46
C ILE A 39 5.58 1.65 28.38
N GLU A 40 4.56 1.88 27.54
CA GLU A 40 3.45 0.93 27.33
C GLU A 40 3.96 -0.43 26.84
N ASP A 41 4.90 -0.45 25.89
CA ASP A 41 5.52 -1.70 25.42
C ASP A 41 6.23 -2.46 26.56
N LEU A 42 6.98 -1.75 27.42
CA LEU A 42 7.67 -2.34 28.57
C LEU A 42 6.72 -2.83 29.66
N GLU A 43 5.65 -2.09 29.94
CA GLU A 43 4.61 -2.50 30.90
C GLU A 43 3.91 -3.79 30.45
N ASN A 44 3.58 -3.88 29.16
CA ASN A 44 3.02 -5.10 28.56
C ASN A 44 4.00 -6.28 28.66
N GLU A 45 5.29 -6.07 28.38
CA GLU A 45 6.32 -7.11 28.51
C GLU A 45 6.46 -7.60 29.96
N ILE A 46 6.45 -6.69 30.94
CA ILE A 46 6.52 -7.03 32.36
C ILE A 46 5.30 -7.87 32.77
N GLU A 47 4.09 -7.48 32.37
CA GLU A 47 2.87 -8.21 32.72
C GLU A 47 2.84 -9.60 32.07
N ASP A 48 3.27 -9.73 30.81
CA ASP A 48 3.40 -11.01 30.12
C ASP A 48 4.38 -11.95 30.83
N VAL A 49 5.57 -11.44 31.19
CA VAL A 49 6.60 -12.22 31.90
C VAL A 49 6.09 -12.65 33.28
N LYS A 50 5.45 -11.74 34.01
CA LYS A 50 4.90 -12.01 35.34
C LYS A 50 3.81 -13.07 35.30
N SER A 51 2.83 -12.92 34.42
CA SER A 51 1.75 -13.90 34.21
C SER A 51 2.31 -15.28 33.87
N ASN A 52 3.29 -15.34 32.95
CA ASN A 52 3.93 -16.60 32.57
C ASN A 52 4.70 -17.24 33.74
N PHE A 53 5.39 -16.43 34.55
CA PHE A 53 6.10 -16.90 35.74
C PHE A 53 5.13 -17.46 36.78
N GLU A 54 4.04 -16.75 37.10
CA GLU A 54 3.04 -17.18 38.07
C GLU A 54 2.39 -18.51 37.66
N VAL A 55 2.00 -18.67 36.38
CA VAL A 55 1.43 -19.91 35.87
C VAL A 55 2.43 -21.07 35.97
N LYS A 56 3.70 -20.86 35.59
CA LYS A 56 4.75 -21.88 35.68
C LYS A 56 5.06 -22.26 37.13
N SER A 57 5.13 -21.28 38.02
CA SER A 57 5.35 -21.49 39.46
C SER A 57 4.22 -22.30 40.10
N LEU A 58 2.97 -21.98 39.75
CA LEU A 58 1.79 -22.72 40.21
C LEU A 58 1.81 -24.16 39.71
N ALA A 59 2.11 -24.38 38.42
CA ALA A 59 2.21 -25.72 37.84
C ALA A 59 3.28 -26.57 38.54
N LEU A 60 4.47 -25.99 38.76
CA LEU A 60 5.56 -26.65 39.49
C LEU A 60 5.18 -27.00 40.93
N SER A 61 4.52 -26.06 41.63
CA SER A 61 4.09 -26.27 43.02
C SER A 61 3.06 -27.39 43.12
N ARG A 62 2.09 -27.43 42.19
CA ARG A 62 1.12 -28.53 42.10
C ARG A 62 1.80 -29.87 41.83
N MET A 63 2.76 -29.92 40.90
CA MET A 63 3.52 -31.14 40.62
C MET A 63 4.30 -31.65 41.84
N LYS A 64 4.96 -30.75 42.58
CA LYS A 64 5.68 -31.09 43.81
C LYS A 64 4.75 -31.65 44.88
N LEU A 65 3.59 -31.02 45.08
CA LEU A 65 2.59 -31.49 46.03
C LEU A 65 2.03 -32.86 45.64
N SER A 66 1.66 -33.07 44.37
CA SER A 66 1.18 -34.36 43.88
C SER A 66 2.21 -35.47 44.07
N ALA A 67 3.49 -35.21 43.77
CA ALA A 67 4.56 -36.19 43.97
C ALA A 67 4.78 -36.52 45.46
N ALA A 68 4.73 -35.51 46.34
CA ALA A 68 4.84 -35.73 47.78
C ALA A 68 3.65 -36.52 48.36
N LEU A 69 2.43 -36.26 47.86
CA LEU A 69 1.24 -37.00 48.25
C LEU A 69 1.30 -38.45 47.77
N GLN A 70 1.72 -38.68 46.52
CA GLN A 70 1.89 -40.03 45.98
C GLN A 70 2.87 -40.85 46.84
N ASN A 71 4.05 -40.30 47.13
CA ASN A 71 5.04 -40.97 47.96
C ASN A 71 4.49 -41.30 49.37
N ASN A 72 3.69 -40.41 49.96
CA ASN A 72 3.07 -40.69 51.26
C ASN A 72 2.05 -41.83 51.19
N LEU A 73 1.24 -41.88 50.13
CA LEU A 73 0.22 -42.93 49.96
C LEU A 73 0.83 -44.31 49.71
N GLU A 74 1.91 -44.37 48.93
CA GLU A 74 2.67 -45.61 48.69
C GLU A 74 3.25 -46.21 49.99
N ASN A 75 3.54 -45.37 50.99
CA ASN A 75 4.06 -45.79 52.30
C ASN A 75 2.99 -46.26 53.30
N MET A 76 1.68 -46.07 53.03
CA MET A 76 0.59 -46.46 53.96
C MET A 76 0.13 -47.92 53.84
N GLY A 77 0.69 -48.72 52.92
CA GLY A 77 0.35 -50.13 52.76
C GLY A 77 -0.95 -50.38 51.96
N PRO A 78 -1.46 -51.62 51.92
CA PRO A 78 -2.54 -52.01 50.98
C PRO A 78 -3.89 -51.32 51.20
N GLU A 79 -4.14 -50.73 52.38
CA GLU A 79 -5.37 -49.95 52.67
C GLU A 79 -5.47 -48.66 51.85
N SER A 80 -4.36 -48.09 51.37
CA SER A 80 -4.34 -46.88 50.54
C SER A 80 -4.39 -47.16 49.03
N SER A 81 -4.53 -48.43 48.61
CA SER A 81 -4.45 -48.85 47.19
C SER A 81 -5.40 -48.08 46.28
N LEU A 82 -6.67 -47.93 46.69
CA LEU A 82 -7.69 -47.20 45.93
C LEU A 82 -7.33 -45.71 45.79
N LEU A 83 -6.83 -45.09 46.87
CA LEU A 83 -6.38 -43.69 46.86
C LEU A 83 -5.12 -43.49 45.99
N THR A 84 -4.26 -44.52 45.93
CA THR A 84 -3.03 -44.51 45.12
C THR A 84 -3.36 -44.59 43.64
N ASP A 85 -4.32 -45.43 43.25
CA ASP A 85 -4.83 -45.52 41.88
C ASP A 85 -5.52 -44.21 41.44
N ASP A 86 -6.33 -43.60 42.31
CA ASP A 86 -6.94 -42.29 42.06
C ASP A 86 -5.87 -41.20 41.86
N MET A 87 -4.84 -41.15 42.71
CA MET A 87 -3.74 -40.19 42.57
C MET A 87 -2.99 -40.36 41.24
N LYS A 88 -2.74 -41.62 40.84
CA LYS A 88 -2.10 -41.93 39.55
C LYS A 88 -2.94 -41.40 38.38
N HIS A 89 -4.26 -41.56 38.44
CA HIS A 89 -5.17 -41.02 37.44
C HIS A 89 -5.16 -39.48 37.43
N VAL A 90 -5.18 -38.82 38.60
CA VAL A 90 -5.06 -37.36 38.71
C VAL A 90 -3.77 -36.84 38.08
N MET A 91 -2.64 -37.52 38.29
CA MET A 91 -1.37 -37.12 37.67
C MET A 91 -1.37 -37.29 36.15
N GLN A 92 -2.00 -38.35 35.64
CA GLN A 92 -2.17 -38.53 34.19
C GLN A 92 -3.02 -37.42 33.58
N LEU A 93 -4.15 -37.07 34.22
CA LEU A 93 -4.98 -35.94 33.81
C LEU A 93 -4.21 -34.63 33.83
N GLN A 94 -3.45 -34.36 34.89
CA GLN A 94 -2.66 -33.14 35.00
C GLN A 94 -1.60 -33.03 33.91
N LYS A 95 -0.97 -34.15 33.51
CA LYS A 95 -0.06 -34.19 32.37
C LYS A 95 -0.77 -33.85 31.05
N LEU A 96 -1.97 -34.39 30.83
CA LEU A 96 -2.77 -34.09 29.63
C LEU A 96 -3.20 -32.62 29.60
N ILE A 97 -3.65 -32.08 30.73
CA ILE A 97 -4.03 -30.67 30.88
C ILE A 97 -2.84 -29.76 30.54
N MET A 98 -1.65 -30.03 31.08
CA MET A 98 -0.46 -29.22 30.77
C MET A 98 -0.12 -29.25 29.27
N LYS A 99 -0.20 -30.42 28.64
CA LYS A 99 0.04 -30.56 27.20
C LYS A 99 -0.96 -29.74 26.38
N SER A 100 -2.24 -29.84 26.71
CA SER A 100 -3.30 -29.07 26.03
C SER A 100 -3.14 -27.56 26.22
N GLN A 101 -2.74 -27.11 27.41
CA GLN A 101 -2.46 -25.70 27.68
C GLN A 101 -1.27 -25.18 26.86
N GLU A 102 -0.20 -25.96 26.73
CA GLU A 102 0.96 -25.59 25.90
C GLU A 102 0.58 -25.46 24.41
N GLU A 103 -0.16 -26.46 23.89
CA GLU A 103 -0.66 -26.43 22.51
C GLU A 103 -1.58 -25.22 22.26
N SER A 104 -2.39 -24.84 23.25
CA SER A 104 -3.31 -23.69 23.17
C SER A 104 -2.53 -22.37 23.09
N LYS A 105 -1.47 -22.20 23.89
CA LYS A 105 -0.59 -21.02 23.86
C LYS A 105 0.14 -20.89 22.51
N GLU A 106 0.65 -22.00 21.99
CA GLU A 106 1.32 -22.00 20.68
C GLU A 106 0.34 -21.62 19.54
N LEU A 107 -0.89 -22.13 19.60
CA LEU A 107 -1.92 -21.78 18.64
C LEU A 107 -2.32 -20.29 18.73
N GLU A 108 -2.45 -19.76 19.95
CA GLU A 108 -2.74 -18.34 20.18
C GLU A 108 -1.63 -17.43 19.64
N LYS A 109 -0.36 -17.80 19.84
CA LYS A 109 0.78 -17.08 19.26
C LYS A 109 0.73 -17.06 17.73
N LYS A 110 0.42 -18.20 17.09
CA LYS A 110 0.22 -18.28 15.63
C LYS A 110 -0.94 -17.42 15.18
N LEU A 111 -2.05 -17.39 15.93
CA LEU A 111 -3.21 -16.55 15.63
C LEU A 111 -2.85 -15.05 15.67
N LEU A 112 -2.08 -14.63 16.67
CA LEU A 112 -1.59 -13.25 16.78
C LEU A 112 -0.69 -12.87 15.60
N ASP A 113 0.24 -13.74 15.19
CA ASP A 113 1.08 -13.51 14.00
C ASP A 113 0.25 -13.36 12.72
N VAL A 114 -0.76 -14.22 12.52
CA VAL A 114 -1.69 -14.10 11.38
C VAL A 114 -2.47 -12.79 11.42
N ARG A 115 -2.94 -12.35 12.60
CA ARG A 115 -3.63 -11.06 12.78
C ARG A 115 -2.71 -9.89 12.44
N LYS A 116 -1.44 -9.93 12.88
CA LYS A 116 -0.42 -8.91 12.58
C LYS A 116 -0.15 -8.82 11.07
N LYS A 117 0.09 -9.96 10.42
CA LYS A 117 0.28 -10.04 8.95
C LYS A 117 -0.92 -9.51 8.18
N ARG A 118 -2.14 -9.86 8.60
CA ARG A 118 -3.39 -9.36 8.00
C ARG A 118 -3.49 -7.84 8.12
N LEU A 119 -3.14 -7.27 9.27
CA LEU A 119 -3.18 -5.83 9.48
C LEU A 119 -2.17 -5.10 8.57
N GLN A 120 -0.93 -5.59 8.50
CA GLN A 120 0.10 -5.04 7.61
C GLN A 120 -0.34 -5.09 6.14
N LEU A 121 -0.92 -6.21 5.70
CA LEU A 121 -1.43 -6.35 4.33
C LEU A 121 -2.57 -5.36 4.04
N LYS A 122 -3.48 -5.15 5.00
CA LYS A 122 -4.57 -4.17 4.87
C LYS A 122 -4.04 -2.74 4.74
N GLN A 123 -3.02 -2.38 5.52
CA GLN A 123 -2.37 -1.07 5.44
C GLN A 123 -1.65 -0.89 4.10
N ALA A 124 -0.86 -1.88 3.68
CA ALA A 124 -0.16 -1.84 2.39
C ALA A 124 -1.14 -1.74 1.21
N SER A 125 -2.21 -2.54 1.21
CA SER A 125 -3.26 -2.48 0.20
C SER A 125 -3.92 -1.10 0.12
N ARG A 126 -4.22 -0.49 1.28
CA ARG A 126 -4.78 0.87 1.33
C ARG A 126 -3.82 1.91 0.74
N SER A 127 -2.53 1.82 1.07
CA SER A 127 -1.51 2.72 0.51
C SER A 127 -1.40 2.58 -1.01
N LYS A 128 -1.31 1.35 -1.52
CA LYS A 128 -1.25 1.06 -2.96
C LYS A 128 -2.50 1.54 -3.70
N LEU A 129 -3.67 1.43 -3.08
CA LEU A 129 -4.92 1.93 -3.66
C LEU A 129 -4.91 3.46 -3.82
N LEU A 130 -4.40 4.18 -2.81
CA LEU A 130 -4.26 5.64 -2.89
C LEU A 130 -3.29 6.04 -4.00
N GLU A 131 -2.15 5.38 -4.11
CA GLU A 131 -1.17 5.59 -5.20
C GLU A 131 -1.79 5.38 -6.58
N ILE A 132 -2.57 4.30 -6.77
CA ILE A 132 -3.27 4.04 -8.03
C ILE A 132 -4.27 5.16 -8.35
N GLN A 133 -4.99 5.67 -7.34
CA GLN A 133 -5.93 6.76 -7.54
C GLN A 133 -5.22 8.07 -7.91
N THR A 134 -4.10 8.39 -7.26
CA THR A 134 -3.32 9.61 -7.57
C THR A 134 -2.74 9.55 -8.97
N GLU A 135 -2.15 8.42 -9.36
CA GLU A 135 -1.61 8.25 -10.72
C GLU A 135 -2.70 8.27 -11.79
N ARG A 136 -3.86 7.66 -11.53
CA ARG A 136 -5.01 7.74 -12.44
C ARG A 136 -5.48 9.18 -12.64
N ASN A 137 -5.58 9.95 -11.56
CA ASN A 137 -6.00 11.36 -11.65
C ASN A 137 -4.99 12.18 -12.44
N LYS A 138 -3.69 11.96 -12.23
CA LYS A 138 -2.62 12.61 -12.99
C LYS A 138 -2.69 12.27 -14.48
N GLN A 139 -2.84 10.99 -14.84
CA GLN A 139 -2.99 10.57 -16.24
C GLN A 139 -4.20 11.22 -16.89
N LYS A 140 -5.33 11.31 -16.18
CA LYS A 140 -6.52 12.00 -16.69
C LYS A 140 -6.24 13.47 -16.96
N GLU A 141 -5.59 14.15 -16.02
CA GLU A 141 -5.20 15.56 -16.17
C GLU A 141 -4.24 15.77 -17.36
N ASP A 142 -3.28 14.87 -17.55
CA ASP A 142 -2.32 14.94 -18.67
C ASP A 142 -3.02 14.72 -20.03
N VAL A 143 -3.98 13.80 -20.11
CA VAL A 143 -4.82 13.60 -21.30
C VAL A 143 -5.67 14.83 -21.56
N ASP A 144 -6.33 15.38 -20.53
CA ASP A 144 -7.17 16.58 -20.66
C ASP A 144 -6.33 17.79 -21.11
N LYS A 145 -5.10 17.95 -20.61
CA LYS A 145 -4.15 18.99 -21.07
C LYS A 145 -3.74 18.79 -22.52
N MET A 146 -3.44 17.56 -22.93
CA MET A 146 -3.05 17.23 -24.30
C MET A 146 -4.19 17.50 -25.28
N GLU A 147 -5.40 17.05 -24.97
CA GLU A 147 -6.58 17.26 -25.82
C GLU A 147 -6.95 18.75 -25.92
N ASN A 148 -6.76 19.49 -24.83
CA ASN A 148 -7.00 20.93 -24.82
C ASN A 148 -5.86 21.78 -25.39
N SER A 149 -4.71 21.16 -25.71
CA SER A 149 -3.58 21.85 -26.32
C SER A 149 -3.98 22.52 -27.63
N GLU A 150 -3.68 23.81 -27.74
CA GLU A 150 -3.92 24.59 -28.95
C GLU A 150 -3.24 23.98 -30.18
N VAL A 151 -2.08 23.32 -29.99
CA VAL A 151 -1.35 22.65 -31.07
C VAL A 151 -2.14 21.46 -31.62
N VAL A 152 -2.73 20.64 -30.75
CA VAL A 152 -3.54 19.46 -31.16
C VAL A 152 -4.83 19.92 -31.84
N LYS A 153 -5.47 20.97 -31.32
CA LYS A 153 -6.65 21.59 -31.95
C LYS A 153 -6.32 22.14 -33.34
N ALA A 154 -5.26 22.93 -33.46
CA ALA A 154 -4.82 23.48 -34.73
C ALA A 154 -4.44 22.40 -35.75
N MET A 155 -3.77 21.32 -35.32
CA MET A 155 -3.49 20.17 -36.19
C MET A 155 -4.76 19.48 -36.66
N LYS A 156 -5.75 19.28 -35.77
CA LYS A 156 -7.05 18.71 -36.13
C LYS A 156 -7.78 19.57 -37.16
N ASP A 157 -7.80 20.89 -36.96
CA ASP A 157 -8.45 21.83 -37.88
C ASP A 157 -7.77 21.83 -39.25
N LYS A 158 -6.42 21.83 -39.27
CA LYS A 158 -5.65 21.73 -40.52
C LYS A 158 -5.92 20.41 -41.24
N LEU A 159 -5.91 19.29 -40.54
CA LEU A 159 -6.23 17.98 -41.11
C LEU A 159 -7.63 17.96 -41.73
N GLN A 160 -8.63 18.54 -41.04
CA GLN A 160 -9.98 18.66 -41.59
C GLN A 160 -10.05 19.53 -42.84
N LEU A 161 -9.25 20.60 -42.92
CA LEU A 161 -9.16 21.43 -44.11
C LEU A 161 -8.57 20.64 -45.29
N GLU A 162 -7.47 19.91 -45.07
CA GLU A 162 -6.83 19.08 -46.09
C GLU A 162 -7.77 17.96 -46.61
N ILE A 163 -8.53 17.33 -45.70
CA ILE A 163 -9.56 16.35 -46.08
C ILE A 163 -10.62 17.01 -46.97
N LYS A 164 -11.14 18.20 -46.59
CA LYS A 164 -12.15 18.91 -47.41
C LYS A 164 -11.62 19.26 -48.79
N ILE A 165 -10.40 19.81 -48.89
CA ILE A 165 -9.76 20.15 -50.17
C ILE A 165 -9.62 18.90 -51.04
N THR A 166 -9.12 17.80 -50.46
CA THR A 166 -8.94 16.53 -51.16
C THR A 166 -10.27 15.99 -51.67
N THR A 167 -11.34 16.06 -50.87
CA THR A 167 -12.69 15.65 -51.30
C THR A 167 -13.22 16.49 -52.46
N VAL A 168 -13.01 17.82 -52.45
CA VAL A 168 -13.42 18.66 -53.59
C VAL A 168 -12.65 18.31 -54.86
N ILE A 169 -11.34 18.10 -54.75
CA ILE A 169 -10.49 17.68 -55.87
C ILE A 169 -10.96 16.32 -56.42
N GLN A 170 -11.23 15.36 -55.54
CA GLN A 170 -11.77 14.04 -55.88
C GLN A 170 -13.09 14.15 -56.65
N HIS A 171 -14.06 14.94 -56.15
CA HIS A 171 -15.33 15.18 -56.85
C HIS A 171 -15.15 15.90 -58.20
N ALA A 172 -14.23 16.86 -58.30
CA ALA A 172 -13.96 17.59 -59.54
C ALA A 172 -13.39 16.64 -60.62
N PHE A 173 -12.44 15.77 -60.26
CA PHE A 173 -11.90 14.77 -61.17
C PHE A 173 -12.96 13.75 -61.60
N GLN A 174 -13.81 13.27 -60.67
CA GLN A 174 -14.95 12.42 -61.02
C GLN A 174 -15.88 13.10 -62.03
N GLY A 175 -16.26 14.36 -61.78
CA GLY A 175 -17.15 15.13 -62.65
C GLY A 175 -16.56 15.35 -64.05
N LEU A 176 -15.27 15.64 -64.16
CA LEU A 176 -14.57 15.77 -65.44
C LEU A 176 -14.54 14.46 -66.23
N ILE A 177 -14.21 13.34 -65.57
CA ILE A 177 -14.17 12.03 -66.23
C ILE A 177 -15.56 11.66 -66.76
N LEU A 178 -16.61 11.79 -65.92
CA LEU A 178 -17.99 11.52 -66.32
C LEU A 178 -18.49 12.47 -67.42
N GLY A 179 -18.11 13.76 -67.37
CA GLY A 179 -18.52 14.78 -68.34
C GLY A 179 -17.77 14.71 -69.68
N SER A 180 -16.59 14.08 -69.73
CA SER A 180 -15.75 13.98 -70.93
C SER A 180 -16.33 13.10 -72.04
N LYS A 181 -17.43 12.37 -71.78
CA LYS A 181 -18.03 11.35 -72.68
C LYS A 181 -17.05 10.24 -73.12
N THR A 182 -15.90 10.12 -72.46
CA THR A 182 -14.95 9.02 -72.64
C THR A 182 -15.58 7.75 -72.05
N ASN A 183 -15.49 6.61 -72.74
CA ASN A 183 -16.06 5.34 -72.25
C ASN A 183 -15.16 4.71 -71.18
N TRP A 184 -15.11 5.35 -70.01
CA TRP A 184 -14.23 5.00 -68.89
C TRP A 184 -14.46 3.61 -68.32
N ALA A 185 -15.61 2.98 -68.62
CA ALA A 185 -15.91 1.62 -68.22
C ALA A 185 -15.21 0.56 -69.10
N GLU A 186 -14.84 0.90 -70.34
CA GLU A 186 -14.14 0.01 -71.28
C GLU A 186 -12.63 -0.04 -71.05
N ASP A 187 -12.03 1.06 -70.58
CA ASP A 187 -10.62 1.11 -70.19
C ASP A 187 -10.43 0.59 -68.75
N PRO A 188 -9.75 -0.56 -68.54
CA PRO A 188 -9.52 -1.12 -67.21
C PRO A 188 -8.79 -0.16 -66.25
N ALA A 189 -7.84 0.62 -66.78
CA ALA A 189 -7.04 1.53 -65.96
C ALA A 189 -7.87 2.73 -65.48
N LEU A 190 -8.71 3.28 -66.37
CA LEU A 190 -9.58 4.40 -66.04
C LEU A 190 -10.72 3.97 -65.09
N ARG A 191 -11.26 2.75 -65.29
CA ARG A 191 -12.25 2.14 -64.37
C ARG A 191 -11.69 2.00 -62.96
N GLU A 192 -10.47 1.50 -62.80
CA GLU A 192 -9.84 1.36 -61.49
C GLU A 192 -9.63 2.72 -60.81
N LEU A 193 -9.17 3.72 -61.56
CA LEU A 193 -8.94 5.08 -61.07
C LEU A 193 -10.24 5.73 -60.57
N VAL A 194 -11.34 5.61 -61.33
CA VAL A 194 -12.66 6.14 -60.92
C VAL A 194 -13.17 5.44 -59.65
N LEU A 195 -13.01 4.12 -59.53
CA LEU A 195 -13.43 3.37 -58.33
C LEU A 195 -12.58 3.73 -57.10
N GLN A 196 -11.29 4.02 -57.26
CA GLN A 196 -10.43 4.50 -56.18
C GLN A 196 -10.85 5.91 -55.74
N LEU A 197 -11.19 6.78 -56.69
CA LEU A 197 -11.76 8.10 -56.42
C LEU A 197 -13.16 8.02 -55.80
N GLU A 198 -13.84 6.89 -55.72
CA GLU A 198 -15.14 6.77 -55.04
C GLU A 198 -14.99 6.42 -53.53
N LYS A 199 -13.81 5.93 -53.13
CA LYS A 199 -13.50 5.64 -51.73
C LYS A 199 -13.36 6.95 -50.95
N ASN A 200 -14.40 7.32 -50.22
CA ASN A 200 -14.38 8.52 -49.39
C ASN A 200 -13.39 8.38 -48.22
N LEU A 201 -12.60 9.43 -47.99
CA LEU A 201 -11.67 9.54 -46.85
C LEU A 201 -12.37 9.75 -45.49
N THR A 202 -13.70 9.71 -45.44
CA THR A 202 -14.52 9.94 -44.24
C THR A 202 -14.56 8.77 -43.25
N THR A 203 -13.80 7.69 -43.48
CA THR A 203 -13.75 6.50 -42.62
C THR A 203 -12.54 6.43 -41.68
N LEU A 204 -11.95 7.58 -41.32
CA LEU A 204 -10.93 7.68 -40.27
C LEU A 204 -11.44 8.38 -39.01
#